data_AF-A0A1B1SC84-F1
#
_entry.id   AF-A0A1B1SC84-F1
#
_cell.length_a   1.000
_cell.length_b   1.000
_cell.length_c   1.000
_cell.angle_alpha   90.00
_cell.angle_beta   90.00
_cell.angle_gamma   90.00
#
_symmetry.space_group_name_H-M   'P 1'
#
loop_
_entity.id
_entity.type
_entity.pdbx_description
1 polymer ?
#
loop_
_entity_poly.entity_id
_entity_poly.type
_entity_poly.pdbx_seq_one_letter_code
_entity_poly.pdbx_strand_id
1 'polypeptide(L)'
;MFVTKSKDAIGGLCFLGMKISALIDQDISLTEDDVIKMSEDYSIINWLDAQNVIKEWDVDDRKILAEELCSAANVYDSRKFVAENNGIAVLLAMIFLIIQSGGFSRTIDDIR
;
A
#
# COMPACT_ATOMS: atom_id res chain seq x y z
N MET A 1 -10.50 -10.92 13.04
CA MET A 1 -9.31 -10.65 13.89
C MET A 1 -8.89 -9.23 13.56
N PHE A 2 -9.13 -8.30 14.48
CA PHE A 2 -8.97 -6.87 14.21
C PHE A 2 -7.52 -6.47 14.45
N VAL A 3 -6.84 -6.00 13.41
CA VAL A 3 -5.53 -5.38 13.51
C VAL A 3 -5.74 -4.08 14.28
N THR A 4 -5.39 -4.08 15.56
CA THR A 4 -5.37 -2.87 16.37
C THR A 4 -4.06 -2.85 17.14
N LYS A 5 -3.32 -1.75 16.96
CA LYS A 5 -2.01 -1.43 17.52
C LYS A 5 -0.86 -2.15 16.81
N SER A 6 0.05 -1.33 16.26
CA SER A 6 1.38 -1.58 15.64
C SER A 6 2.13 -2.91 15.82
N LYS A 7 1.78 -3.75 16.79
CA LYS A 7 2.38 -5.06 17.05
C LYS A 7 2.05 -6.14 16.01
N ASP A 8 1.06 -5.93 15.13
CA ASP A 8 0.71 -6.86 14.05
C ASP A 8 0.66 -6.18 12.67
N ALA A 9 1.45 -5.11 12.47
CA ALA A 9 1.49 -4.35 11.23
C ALA A 9 1.80 -5.23 10.00
N ILE A 10 2.69 -6.21 10.16
CA ILE A 10 3.03 -7.17 9.09
C ILE A 10 1.83 -8.04 8.72
N GLY A 11 1.07 -8.53 9.70
CA GLY A 11 -0.14 -9.33 9.45
C GLY A 11 -1.20 -8.52 8.69
N GLY A 12 -1.41 -7.26 9.10
CA GLY A 12 -2.29 -6.33 8.40
C GLY A 12 -1.85 -6.04 6.96
N LEU A 13 -0.55 -5.82 6.75
CA LEU A 13 0.04 -5.58 5.42
C LEU A 13 -0.02 -6.82 4.51
N CYS A 14 0.19 -8.03 5.05
CA CYS A 14 0.01 -9.27 4.30
C CYS A 14 -1.45 -9.43 3.84
N PHE A 15 -2.41 -9.16 4.72
CA PHE A 15 -3.83 -9.21 4.37
C PHE A 15 -4.22 -8.13 3.34
N LEU A 16 -3.65 -6.93 3.46
CA LEU A 16 -3.77 -5.88 2.46
C LEU A 16 -3.24 -6.35 1.11
N GLY A 17 -2.05 -6.96 1.07
CA GLY A 17 -1.47 -7.55 -0.13
C GLY A 17 -2.41 -8.58 -0.79
N MET A 18 -3.03 -9.47 -0.01
CA MET A 18 -4.00 -10.42 -0.54
C MET A 18 -5.24 -9.74 -1.15
N LYS A 19 -5.75 -8.68 -0.52
CA LYS A 19 -6.88 -7.92 -1.06
C LYS A 19 -6.53 -7.17 -2.34
N ILE A 20 -5.32 -6.60 -2.42
CA ILE A 20 -4.83 -5.93 -3.63
C ILE A 20 -4.62 -6.94 -4.76
N SER A 21 -4.08 -8.14 -4.48
CA SER A 21 -3.91 -9.15 -5.52
C SER A 21 -5.23 -9.61 -6.12
N ALA A 22 -6.31 -9.65 -5.33
CA ALA A 22 -7.64 -9.97 -5.83
C ALA A 22 -8.20 -8.94 -6.84
N LEU A 23 -7.64 -7.72 -6.90
CA LEU A 23 -8.00 -6.73 -7.92
C LEU A 23 -7.50 -7.13 -9.31
N ILE A 24 -6.39 -7.88 -9.38
CA ILE A 24 -5.87 -8.44 -10.64
C ILE A 24 -6.88 -9.42 -11.23
N ASP A 25 -7.45 -10.28 -10.37
CA ASP A 25 -8.48 -11.27 -10.78
C ASP A 25 -9.80 -10.61 -11.23
N GLN A 26 -10.00 -9.33 -10.91
CA GLN A 26 -11.19 -8.55 -11.24
C GLN A 26 -11.00 -7.66 -12.48
N ASP A 27 -9.91 -7.85 -13.24
CA ASP A 27 -9.52 -7.02 -14.38
C ASP A 27 -9.39 -5.52 -14.04
N ILE A 28 -9.15 -5.19 -12.77
CA ILE A 28 -8.85 -3.80 -12.36
C ILE A 28 -7.37 -3.55 -12.63
N SER A 29 -7.10 -2.49 -13.39
CA SER A 29 -5.74 -2.10 -13.75
C SER A 29 -5.47 -0.64 -13.44
N LEU A 30 -4.26 -0.37 -12.96
CA LEU A 30 -3.63 0.95 -12.97
C LEU A 30 -2.35 0.85 -13.79
N THR A 31 -1.87 1.99 -14.30
CA THR A 31 -0.50 2.04 -14.82
C THR A 31 0.50 2.19 -13.67
N GLU A 32 1.78 1.91 -13.93
CA GLU A 32 2.85 2.19 -12.97
C GLU A 32 2.84 3.68 -12.58
N ASP A 33 2.81 4.57 -13.58
CA ASP A 33 2.76 6.02 -13.38
C ASP A 33 1.59 6.46 -12.49
N ASP A 34 0.40 5.86 -12.67
CA ASP A 34 -0.75 6.17 -11.83
C ASP A 34 -0.49 5.77 -10.38
N VAL A 35 0.03 4.56 -10.15
CA VAL A 35 0.31 4.09 -8.77
C VAL A 35 1.37 4.95 -8.09
N ILE A 36 2.43 5.31 -8.79
CA ILE A 36 3.49 6.18 -8.24
C ILE A 36 2.90 7.56 -7.91
N LYS A 37 2.24 8.23 -8.86
CA LYS A 37 1.66 9.56 -8.63
C LYS A 37 0.62 9.57 -7.51
N MET A 38 -0.27 8.57 -7.50
CA MET A 38 -1.30 8.44 -6.48
C MET A 38 -0.71 8.14 -5.09
N SER A 39 0.44 7.48 -5.04
CA SER A 39 1.16 7.23 -3.79
C SER A 39 1.88 8.47 -3.29
N GLU A 40 2.45 9.29 -4.19
CA GLU A 40 3.09 10.56 -3.87
C GLU A 40 2.10 11.64 -3.39
N ASP A 41 0.88 11.68 -3.95
CA ASP A 41 -0.16 12.66 -3.59
C ASP A 41 -1.21 12.16 -2.57
N TYR A 42 -1.01 10.94 -2.07
CA TYR A 42 -1.85 10.22 -1.09
C TYR A 42 -3.26 9.85 -1.59
N SER A 43 -3.59 10.11 -2.85
CA SER A 43 -4.90 9.73 -3.43
C SER A 43 -5.06 8.22 -3.57
N ILE A 44 -3.98 7.43 -3.51
CA ILE A 44 -4.02 5.96 -3.51
C ILE A 44 -4.87 5.40 -2.37
N ILE A 45 -4.92 6.08 -1.22
CA ILE A 45 -5.76 5.67 -0.09
C ILE A 45 -7.24 5.80 -0.42
N ASN A 46 -7.64 6.89 -1.07
CA ASN A 46 -9.02 7.09 -1.50
C ASN A 46 -9.43 6.05 -2.54
N TRP A 47 -8.50 5.73 -3.45
CA TRP A 47 -8.72 4.69 -4.45
C TRP A 47 -8.87 3.31 -3.81
N LEU A 48 -7.99 2.94 -2.88
CA LEU A 48 -8.07 1.68 -2.12
C LEU A 48 -9.37 1.57 -1.31
N ASP A 49 -9.85 2.67 -0.74
CA ASP A 49 -11.14 2.72 -0.03
C ASP A 49 -12.32 2.52 -1.00
N ALA A 50 -12.29 3.17 -2.17
CA ALA A 50 -13.29 3.00 -3.22
C ALA A 50 -13.34 1.55 -3.75
N GLN A 51 -12.20 0.86 -3.79
CA GLN A 51 -12.12 -0.57 -4.11
C GLN A 51 -12.51 -1.50 -2.93
N ASN A 52 -12.96 -0.95 -1.80
CA ASN A 52 -13.27 -1.68 -0.55
C ASN A 52 -12.09 -2.47 0.03
N VAL A 53 -10.85 -2.13 -0.31
CA VAL A 53 -9.65 -2.85 0.15
C VAL A 53 -9.37 -2.53 1.62
N ILE A 54 -9.37 -1.23 1.96
CA ILE A 54 -9.03 -0.72 3.30
C ILE A 54 -10.22 -0.15 4.06
N LYS A 55 -11.45 -0.43 3.61
CA LYS A 55 -12.68 0.15 4.17
C LYS A 55 -12.86 -0.05 5.68
N GLU A 56 -12.34 -1.16 6.19
CA GLU A 56 -12.39 -1.54 7.60
C GLU A 56 -11.24 -0.97 8.45
N TRP A 57 -10.24 -0.35 7.82
CA TRP A 57 -9.10 0.25 8.52
C TRP A 57 -9.50 1.59 9.10
N ASP A 58 -8.97 1.94 10.27
CA ASP A 58 -9.22 3.24 10.88
C ASP A 58 -8.46 4.37 10.16
N VAL A 59 -8.82 5.61 10.48
CA VAL A 59 -8.29 6.79 9.80
C VAL A 59 -6.79 6.98 10.04
N ASP A 60 -6.29 6.59 11.22
CA ASP A 60 -4.89 6.80 11.57
C ASP A 60 -3.99 5.77 10.88
N ASP A 61 -4.42 4.50 10.84
CA ASP A 61 -3.74 3.45 10.07
C ASP A 61 -3.68 3.78 8.57
N ARG A 62 -4.74 4.38 8.02
CA ARG A 62 -4.76 4.84 6.62
C ARG A 62 -3.76 5.97 6.36
N LYS A 63 -3.60 6.91 7.30
CA LYS A 63 -2.59 7.98 7.18
C LYS A 63 -1.17 7.41 7.23
N ILE A 64 -0.92 6.47 8.15
CA ILE A 64 0.37 5.78 8.24
C ILE A 64 0.65 5.04 6.93
N LEU A 65 -0.33 4.30 6.40
CA LEU A 65 -0.18 3.62 5.11
C LEU A 65 0.11 4.60 3.95
N ALA A 66 -0.50 5.78 3.92
CA ALA A 66 -0.24 6.80 2.90
C ALA A 66 1.24 7.22 2.88
N GLU A 67 1.78 7.56 4.05
CA GLU A 67 3.18 7.98 4.22
C GLU A 67 4.17 6.88 3.83
N GLU A 68 3.85 5.63 4.18
CA GLU A 68 4.67 4.47 3.86
C GLU A 68 4.65 4.15 2.36
N LEU A 69 3.48 4.26 1.70
CA LEU A 69 3.37 4.09 0.25
C LEU A 69 4.10 5.22 -0.51
N CYS A 70 4.01 6.47 -0.05
CA CYS A 70 4.79 7.57 -0.60
C CYS A 70 6.29 7.31 -0.47
N SER A 71 6.73 6.83 0.70
CA SER A 71 8.14 6.47 0.92
C SER A 71 8.58 5.33 0.01
N ALA A 72 7.74 4.31 -0.13
CA ALA A 72 7.98 3.18 -1.02
C ALA A 72 8.06 3.62 -2.49
N ALA A 73 7.22 4.57 -2.92
CA ALA A 73 7.21 5.10 -4.28
C ALA A 73 8.54 5.81 -4.60
N ASN A 74 9.05 6.61 -3.65
CA ASN A 74 10.33 7.32 -3.79
C ASN A 74 11.55 6.41 -3.93
N VAL A 75 11.47 5.15 -3.48
CA VAL A 75 12.56 4.17 -3.57
C VAL A 75 12.27 3.00 -4.51
N TYR A 76 11.07 2.97 -5.09
CA TYR A 76 10.67 1.94 -6.03
C TYR A 76 11.52 2.05 -7.31
N ASP A 77 12.02 0.91 -7.77
CA ASP A 77 12.83 0.80 -8.97
C ASP A 77 12.23 -0.32 -9.82
N SER A 78 11.54 0.06 -10.89
CA SER A 78 10.82 -0.84 -11.81
C SER A 78 11.71 -1.97 -12.34
N ARG A 79 13.00 -1.68 -12.54
CA ARG A 79 13.99 -2.64 -13.05
C ARG A 79 14.27 -3.78 -12.07
N LYS A 80 14.00 -3.59 -10.77
CA LYS A 80 14.21 -4.62 -9.72
C LYS A 80 13.01 -5.53 -9.55
N PHE A 81 11.81 -5.05 -9.83
CA PHE A 81 10.57 -5.75 -9.49
C PHE A 81 9.86 -6.40 -10.69
N VAL A 82 10.27 -6.11 -11.93
CA VAL A 82 9.74 -6.74 -13.16
C VAL A 82 8.21 -6.67 -13.23
N ALA A 83 7.62 -5.60 -12.69
CA ALA A 83 6.17 -5.39 -12.55
C ALA A 83 5.61 -4.35 -13.55
N GLU A 84 6.41 -3.93 -14.51
CA GLU A 84 6.23 -2.75 -15.39
C GLU A 84 4.93 -2.76 -16.23
N ASN A 85 4.27 -3.91 -16.34
CA ASN A 85 3.06 -4.09 -17.16
C ASN A 85 1.75 -4.07 -16.36
N ASN A 86 1.79 -3.95 -15.02
CA ASN A 86 0.59 -3.90 -14.20
C ASN A 86 0.82 -3.06 -12.94
N GLY A 87 0.19 -1.89 -12.85
CA GLY A 87 0.28 -1.02 -11.68
C GLY A 87 -0.18 -1.68 -10.38
N ILE A 88 -1.13 -2.63 -10.43
CA ILE A 88 -1.50 -3.40 -9.24
C ILE A 88 -0.33 -4.25 -8.73
N ALA A 89 0.47 -4.82 -9.63
CA ALA A 89 1.69 -5.54 -9.26
C ALA A 89 2.77 -4.60 -8.70
N VAL A 90 2.85 -3.36 -9.22
CA VAL A 90 3.70 -2.31 -8.64
C VAL A 90 3.28 -2.00 -7.20
N LEU A 91 1.98 -1.80 -6.97
CA LEU A 91 1.43 -1.54 -5.64
C LEU A 91 1.71 -2.71 -4.67
N LEU A 92 1.57 -3.95 -5.13
CA LEU A 92 1.96 -5.13 -4.34
C LEU A 92 3.46 -5.15 -4.01
N ALA A 93 4.32 -4.82 -4.97
CA ALA A 93 5.75 -4.72 -4.74
C ALA A 93 6.09 -3.65 -3.68
N MET A 94 5.39 -2.51 -3.70
CA MET A 94 5.52 -1.48 -2.68
C MET A 94 5.08 -1.96 -1.30
N ILE A 95 3.98 -2.73 -1.20
CA ILE A 95 3.59 -3.37 0.06
C ILE A 95 4.67 -4.33 0.58
N PHE A 96 5.29 -5.11 -0.30
CA PHE A 96 6.40 -6.00 0.08
C PHE A 96 7.64 -5.23 0.52
N LEU A 97 7.94 -4.07 -0.08
CA LEU A 97 9.02 -3.18 0.37
C LEU A 97 8.79 -2.70 1.81
N ILE A 98 7.56 -2.32 2.14
CA ILE A 98 7.18 -1.92 3.51
C ILE A 98 7.34 -3.10 4.47
N ILE A 99 6.84 -4.29 4.11
CA ILE A 99 6.98 -5.51 4.93
C ILE A 99 8.45 -5.88 5.15
N GLN A 100 9.26 -5.85 4.08
CA GLN A 100 10.69 -6.15 4.12
C GLN A 100 11.45 -5.20 5.05
N SER A 101 10.98 -3.96 5.18
CA SER A 101 11.54 -2.93 6.06
C SER A 101 11.11 -3.10 7.53
N GLY A 102 10.36 -4.16 7.86
CA GLY A 102 9.88 -4.45 9.21
C GLY A 102 8.42 -4.03 9.46
N GLY A 103 7.68 -3.61 8.43
CA GLY A 103 6.32 -3.10 8.54
C GLY A 103 6.30 -1.57 8.55
N PHE A 104 5.35 -0.97 9.27
CA PHE A 104 5.29 0.49 9.41
C PHE A 104 6.51 1.01 10.18
N SER A 105 7.26 1.88 9.52
CA SER A 105 8.40 2.57 10.13
C SER A 105 7.95 3.76 10.98
N ARG A 106 6.77 4.30 10.70
CA ARG A 106 6.16 5.44 11.39
C ARG A 106 5.04 5.04 12.34
N THR A 107 4.80 5.95 13.28
CA THR A 107 3.61 5.99 14.14
C THR A 107 2.78 7.24 13.83
N ILE A 108 1.54 7.31 14.33
CA ILE A 108 0.68 8.48 14.11
C ILE A 108 1.26 9.77 14.70
N ASP A 109 2.11 9.67 15.73
CA ASP A 109 2.76 10.82 16.34
C ASP A 109 3.86 11.42 15.43
N ASP A 110 4.38 10.65 14.47
CA ASP A 110 5.39 11.10 13.50
C ASP A 110 4.79 11.89 12.32
N ILE A 111 3.46 11.87 12.15
CA ILE A 111 2.73 12.42 10.99
C ILE A 111 1.99 13.74 11.36
N ARG A 112 2.26 14.29 12.56
CA ARG A 112 1.60 15.51 13.07
C ARG A 112 2.14 16.81 12.50
#